data_AF-A0A1Q7IGY1-F1
#
_entry.id   AF-A0A1Q7IGY1-F1
#
_cell.length_a   1.000
_cell.length_b   1.000
_cell.length_c   1.000
_cell.angle_alpha   90.00
_cell.angle_beta   90.00
_cell.angle_gamma   90.00
#
_symmetry.space_group_name_H-M   'P 1'
#
loop_
_entity.id
_entity.type
_entity.pdbx_description
1 polymer ?
#
loop_
_entity_poly.entity_id
_entity_poly.type
_entity_poly.pdbx_seq_one_letter_code
_entity_poly.pdbx_strand_id
1 'polypeptide(L)'
;MSPEYLVLQQKGWINGTTVRCTANVTPPPCWEVALTPIGVETFRDLIHSSDSGKQYFSIPTVRRELVAVTGISKGGNFADVNFTWRWIPLNEVGAALYAGDAHYKSTVGFRHYDDGWRLLDGNGAKSSQTLDEALKNSEPAP
;
A
#
# COMPACT_ATOMS: atom_id res chain seq x y z
N MET A 1 8.47 15.92 1.03
CA MET A 1 9.19 14.69 0.63
C MET A 1 8.44 13.52 1.24
N SER A 2 8.27 12.42 0.50
CA SER A 2 7.56 11.26 1.02
C SER A 2 8.48 10.48 1.99
N PRO A 3 7.94 9.83 3.03
CA PRO A 3 8.74 9.00 3.95
C PRO A 3 9.53 7.90 3.23
N GLU A 4 8.95 7.30 2.18
CA GLU A 4 9.55 6.23 1.39
C GLU A 4 10.85 6.71 0.73
N TYR A 5 10.85 7.92 0.16
CA TYR A 5 12.05 8.50 -0.44
C TYR A 5 13.22 8.55 0.56
N LEU A 6 12.96 8.96 1.80
CA LEU A 6 14.00 9.05 2.83
C LEU A 6 14.56 7.68 3.19
N VAL A 7 13.71 6.65 3.28
CA VAL A 7 14.14 5.27 3.52
C VAL A 7 15.03 4.76 2.40
N LEU A 8 14.61 4.94 1.13
CA LEU A 8 15.38 4.50 -0.03
C LEU A 8 16.73 5.22 -0.12
N GLN A 9 16.78 6.50 0.24
CA GLN A 9 18.02 7.28 0.27
C GLN A 9 18.93 6.85 1.42
N GLN A 10 18.39 6.61 2.62
CA GLN A 10 19.16 6.12 3.78
C GLN A 10 19.76 4.73 3.54
N LYS A 11 19.06 3.87 2.77
CA LYS A 11 19.59 2.59 2.30
C LYS A 11 20.68 2.73 1.23
N GLY A 12 20.90 3.94 0.72
CA GLY A 12 21.87 4.21 -0.34
C GLY A 12 21.43 3.68 -1.70
N TRP A 13 20.15 3.31 -1.88
CA TRP A 13 19.65 2.77 -3.15
C TRP A 13 19.34 3.86 -4.17
N ILE A 14 18.93 5.04 -3.70
CA ILE A 14 18.68 6.19 -4.55
C ILE A 14 19.55 7.37 -4.13
N ASN A 15 19.84 8.24 -5.10
CA ASN A 15 20.29 9.58 -4.84
C ASN A 15 19.31 10.56 -5.50
N GLY A 16 18.99 11.66 -4.82
CA GLY A 16 18.15 12.71 -5.36
C GLY A 16 18.90 14.04 -5.37
N THR A 17 18.91 14.68 -6.54
CA THR A 17 19.43 16.03 -6.72
C THR A 17 18.27 16.98 -6.98
N THR A 18 18.32 18.16 -6.37
CA THR A 18 17.36 19.22 -6.67
C THR A 18 17.60 19.73 -8.09
N VAL A 19 16.53 19.75 -8.89
CA VAL A 19 16.55 20.26 -10.26
C VAL A 19 15.46 21.32 -10.44
N ARG A 20 15.59 22.13 -11.48
CA ARG A 20 14.50 23.04 -11.87
C ARG A 20 13.31 22.21 -12.35
N CYS A 21 12.13 22.51 -11.83
CA CYS A 21 10.90 21.89 -12.32
C CYS A 21 10.70 22.18 -13.81
N THR A 22 10.25 21.17 -14.55
CA THR A 22 9.73 21.40 -15.90
C THR A 22 8.43 22.20 -15.81
N ALA A 23 8.05 22.90 -16.89
CA ALA A 23 6.90 23.81 -16.89
C ALA A 23 5.58 23.16 -16.44
N ASN A 24 5.48 21.84 -16.54
CA ASN A 24 4.29 21.06 -16.21
C ASN A 24 4.29 20.53 -14.77
N VAL A 25 5.33 20.76 -13.97
CA VAL A 25 5.43 20.30 -12.59
C VAL A 25 5.47 21.50 -11.65
N THR A 26 4.32 21.85 -11.09
CA THR A 26 4.18 22.91 -10.08
C THR A 26 3.39 22.40 -8.87
N PRO A 27 3.69 22.88 -7.65
CA PRO A 27 4.77 23.81 -7.29
C PRO A 27 6.13 23.10 -7.07
N PRO A 28 7.26 23.83 -7.16
CA PRO A 28 8.57 23.35 -6.68
C PRO A 28 8.55 22.91 -5.20
N PRO A 29 9.51 22.07 -4.75
CA PRO A 29 10.75 21.66 -5.41
C PRO A 29 10.63 20.40 -6.27
N CYS A 30 11.44 20.32 -7.34
CA CYS A 30 11.57 19.11 -8.17
C CYS A 30 12.91 18.41 -7.93
N TRP A 31 12.87 17.10 -8.08
CA TRP A 31 13.99 16.22 -7.80
C TRP A 31 14.23 15.31 -9.00
N GLU A 32 15.48 15.19 -9.39
CA GLU A 32 15.94 14.12 -10.26
C GLU A 32 16.43 12.99 -9.36
N VAL A 33 15.83 11.81 -9.50
CA VAL A 33 16.15 10.65 -8.69
C VAL A 33 16.82 9.61 -9.58
N ALA A 34 18.00 9.17 -9.18
CA ALA A 34 18.75 8.13 -9.87
C ALA A 34 19.01 6.96 -8.92
N LEU A 35 18.99 5.74 -9.48
CA LEU A 35 19.50 4.57 -8.77
C LEU A 35 21.01 4.69 -8.63
N THR A 36 21.53 4.39 -7.44
CA THR A 36 22.96 4.19 -7.22
C THR A 36 23.38 2.82 -7.77
N PRO A 37 24.69 2.49 -7.85
CA PRO A 37 25.11 1.12 -8.19
C PRO A 37 24.47 0.05 -7.29
N ILE A 38 24.37 0.31 -5.99
CA ILE A 38 23.72 -0.58 -5.01
C ILE A 38 22.22 -0.68 -5.32
N GLY A 39 21.57 0.45 -5.63
CA GLY A 39 20.17 0.46 -6.05
C GLY A 39 19.94 -0.36 -7.33
N VAL A 40 20.80 -0.22 -8.34
CA VAL A 40 20.69 -1.02 -9.56
C VAL A 40 20.75 -2.51 -9.25
N GLU A 41 21.66 -2.96 -8.38
CA GLU A 41 21.75 -4.37 -7.98
C GLU A 41 20.49 -4.84 -7.25
N THR A 42 19.98 -4.05 -6.29
CA THR A 42 18.74 -4.33 -5.55
C THR A 42 17.51 -4.41 -6.44
N PHE A 43 17.35 -3.47 -7.39
CA PHE A 43 16.11 -3.32 -8.13
C PHE A 43 16.08 -4.12 -9.44
N ARG A 44 17.23 -4.48 -10.03
CA ARG A 44 17.31 -5.10 -11.36
C ARG A 44 16.39 -6.31 -11.52
N ASP A 45 16.42 -7.22 -10.55
CA ASP A 45 15.67 -8.47 -10.62
C ASP A 45 14.19 -8.29 -10.22
N LEU A 46 13.84 -7.11 -9.68
CA LEU A 46 12.49 -6.74 -9.28
C LEU A 46 11.73 -5.99 -10.38
N ILE A 47 12.44 -5.48 -11.39
CA ILE A 47 11.84 -4.79 -12.53
C ILE A 47 11.21 -5.83 -13.45
N HIS A 48 9.90 -5.73 -13.68
CA HIS A 48 9.22 -6.58 -14.65
C HIS A 48 9.85 -6.42 -16.04
N SER A 49 9.97 -7.53 -16.77
CA SER A 49 10.53 -7.53 -18.13
C SER A 49 9.81 -6.57 -19.08
N SER A 50 8.49 -6.37 -18.88
CA SER A 50 7.69 -5.39 -19.62
C SER A 50 8.11 -3.93 -19.39
N ASP A 51 8.81 -3.65 -18.29
CA ASP A 51 9.27 -2.32 -17.90
C ASP A 51 10.76 -2.09 -18.16
N SER A 52 11.45 -3.09 -18.71
CA SER A 52 12.87 -2.98 -19.08
C SER A 52 13.09 -1.85 -20.08
N GLY A 53 13.97 -0.90 -19.73
CA GLY A 53 14.30 0.25 -20.57
C GLY A 53 13.29 1.42 -20.49
N LYS A 54 12.24 1.32 -19.67
CA LYS A 54 11.35 2.46 -19.39
C LYS A 54 11.96 3.39 -18.36
N GLN A 55 11.64 4.69 -18.49
CA GLN A 55 11.99 5.70 -17.48
C GLN A 55 11.29 5.45 -16.13
N TYR A 56 10.08 4.89 -16.17
CA TYR A 56 9.28 4.56 -14.99
C TYR A 56 8.97 3.06 -15.00
N PHE A 57 9.14 2.43 -13.84
CA PHE A 57 8.88 1.02 -13.63
C PHE A 57 8.17 0.81 -12.30
N SER A 58 7.39 -0.27 -12.20
CA SER A 58 6.69 -0.62 -10.95
C SER A 58 7.41 -1.76 -10.22
N ILE A 59 7.56 -1.62 -8.90
CA ILE A 59 8.15 -2.66 -8.04
C ILE A 59 7.08 -3.15 -7.06
N PRO A 60 6.68 -4.43 -7.11
CA PRO A 60 5.77 -4.98 -6.11
C PRO A 60 6.53 -5.13 -4.78
N THR A 61 6.19 -4.32 -3.78
CA THR A 61 6.93 -4.26 -2.51
C THR A 61 6.33 -5.14 -1.42
N VAL A 62 5.00 -5.11 -1.26
CA VAL A 62 4.28 -5.81 -0.18
C VAL A 62 2.98 -6.40 -0.69
N ARG A 63 2.47 -7.41 0.02
CA ARG A 63 1.07 -7.87 -0.08
C ARG A 63 0.38 -7.77 1.27
N ARG A 64 -0.95 -7.67 1.27
CA ARG A 64 -1.75 -7.75 2.49
C ARG A 64 -2.03 -9.22 2.83
N GLU A 65 -1.88 -9.58 4.09
CA GLU A 65 -2.27 -10.88 4.62
C GLU A 65 -3.37 -10.68 5.67
N LEU A 66 -4.51 -11.35 5.48
CA LEU A 66 -5.53 -11.48 6.51
C LEU A 66 -4.97 -12.37 7.63
N VAL A 67 -4.91 -11.84 8.85
CA VAL A 67 -4.42 -12.57 10.02
C VAL A 67 -5.57 -13.31 10.69
N ALA A 68 -6.63 -12.59 11.06
CA ALA A 68 -7.80 -13.18 11.69
C ALA A 68 -9.07 -12.33 11.50
N VAL A 69 -10.22 -12.98 11.49
CA VAL A 69 -11.51 -12.32 11.72
C VAL A 69 -11.72 -12.25 13.22
N THR A 70 -11.92 -11.04 13.76
CA THR A 70 -12.00 -10.79 15.21
C THR A 70 -13.42 -10.56 15.70
N GLY A 71 -14.37 -10.29 14.80
CA GLY A 71 -15.77 -10.17 15.16
C GLY A 71 -16.69 -9.98 13.96
N ILE A 72 -17.95 -10.38 14.12
CA ILE A 72 -19.01 -10.19 13.13
C ILE A 72 -20.26 -9.68 13.84
N SER A 73 -20.77 -8.53 13.41
CA SER A 73 -21.97 -7.90 13.94
C SER A 73 -23.03 -7.83 12.83
N LYS A 74 -24.11 -8.61 12.94
CA LYS A 74 -25.17 -8.66 11.93
C LYS A 74 -26.37 -7.78 12.32
N GLY A 75 -26.82 -6.96 11.38
CA GLY A 75 -28.04 -6.15 11.48
C GLY A 75 -28.91 -6.32 10.22
N GLY A 76 -29.98 -7.13 10.32
CA GLY A 76 -30.86 -7.42 9.18
C GLY A 76 -30.10 -8.08 8.02
N ASN A 77 -30.10 -7.42 6.85
CA ASN A 77 -29.37 -7.84 5.64
C ASN A 77 -27.97 -7.24 5.53
N PHE A 78 -27.45 -6.63 6.60
CA PHE A 78 -26.10 -6.07 6.66
C PHE A 78 -25.30 -6.74 7.77
N ALA A 79 -23.98 -6.78 7.61
CA ALA A 79 -23.07 -7.24 8.65
C ALA A 79 -21.75 -6.45 8.59
N ASP A 80 -21.25 -6.03 9.74
CA ASP A 80 -19.90 -5.49 9.86
C ASP A 80 -18.96 -6.60 10.33
N VAL A 81 -17.83 -6.73 9.63
CA VAL A 81 -16.81 -7.75 9.92
C VAL A 81 -15.53 -7.04 10.32
N ASN A 82 -15.10 -7.27 11.56
CA ASN A 82 -13.83 -6.80 12.10
C ASN A 82 -12.75 -7.85 11.83
N PHE A 83 -11.59 -7.40 11.37
CA PHE A 83 -10.46 -8.27 11.08
C PHE A 83 -9.12 -7.61 11.37
N THR A 84 -8.13 -8.44 11.64
CA THR A 84 -6.73 -8.04 11.70
C THR A 84 -5.99 -8.47 10.44
N TRP A 85 -5.06 -7.64 9.97
CA TRP A 85 -4.24 -7.91 8.79
C TRP A 85 -2.84 -7.30 8.98
N ARG A 86 -1.89 -7.70 8.13
CA ARG A 86 -0.53 -7.14 8.13
C ARG A 86 0.05 -7.04 6.72
N TRP A 87 1.12 -6.26 6.59
CA TRP A 87 1.93 -6.23 5.38
C TRP A 87 2.94 -7.36 5.39
N ILE A 88 2.99 -8.14 4.32
CA ILE A 88 4.03 -9.14 4.07
C ILE A 88 4.96 -8.60 3.00
N PRO A 89 6.24 -8.34 3.32
CA PRO A 89 7.22 -7.90 2.33
C PRO A 89 7.48 -9.01 1.30
N LEU A 90 7.55 -8.61 0.04
CA LEU A 90 7.83 -9.48 -1.09
C LEU A 90 9.31 -9.49 -1.47
N ASN A 91 10.05 -8.47 -1.03
CA ASN A 91 11.47 -8.27 -1.28
C ASN A 91 12.08 -7.33 -0.23
N GLU A 92 13.39 -7.11 -0.32
CA GLU A 92 14.11 -6.22 0.60
C GLU A 92 13.63 -4.77 0.58
N VAL A 93 13.16 -4.29 -0.58
CA VAL A 93 12.60 -2.94 -0.72
C VAL A 93 11.33 -2.82 0.10
N GLY A 94 10.41 -3.79 -0.04
CA GLY A 94 9.21 -3.85 0.78
C GLY A 94 9.50 -3.98 2.27
N ALA A 95 10.48 -4.81 2.65
CA ALA A 95 10.88 -4.98 4.04
C ALA A 95 11.48 -3.70 4.65
N ALA A 96 12.11 -2.85 3.84
CA ALA A 96 12.62 -1.55 4.28
C ALA A 96 11.51 -0.52 4.43
N LEU A 97 10.52 -0.54 3.52
CA LEU A 97 9.44 0.47 3.47
C LEU A 97 8.30 0.20 4.47
N TYR A 98 8.04 -1.06 4.79
CA TYR A 98 6.91 -1.46 5.63
C TYR A 98 7.40 -2.31 6.80
N ALA A 99 6.98 -1.95 8.02
CA ALA A 99 7.21 -2.76 9.21
C ALA A 99 6.42 -4.07 9.11
N GLY A 100 7.11 -5.21 8.91
CA GLY A 100 6.47 -6.50 8.68
C GLY A 100 5.83 -7.14 9.92
N ASP A 101 6.12 -6.63 11.11
CA ASP A 101 5.57 -7.05 12.40
C ASP A 101 4.34 -6.23 12.82
N ALA A 102 4.10 -5.08 12.18
CA ALA A 102 2.94 -4.26 12.45
C ALA A 102 1.64 -4.95 12.01
N HIS A 103 0.72 -5.07 12.95
CA HIS A 103 -0.62 -5.57 12.70
C HIS A 103 -1.59 -4.38 12.67
N TYR A 104 -2.64 -4.52 11.87
CA TYR A 104 -3.64 -3.49 11.65
C TYR A 104 -5.03 -4.05 11.87
N LYS A 105 -5.93 -3.23 12.41
CA LYS A 105 -7.35 -3.53 12.56
C LYS A 105 -8.15 -2.76 11.53
N SER A 106 -9.12 -3.44 10.94
CA SER A 106 -10.04 -2.88 9.95
C SER A 106 -11.42 -3.48 10.11
N THR A 107 -12.43 -2.73 9.66
CA THR A 107 -13.83 -3.16 9.65
C THR A 107 -14.37 -3.00 8.25
N VAL A 108 -15.07 -4.01 7.72
CA VAL A 108 -15.70 -3.94 6.40
C VAL A 108 -17.15 -4.37 6.46
N GLY A 109 -17.99 -3.69 5.69
CA GLY A 109 -19.40 -4.01 5.58
C GLY A 109 -19.70 -5.08 4.54
N PHE A 110 -20.66 -5.94 4.84
CA PHE A 110 -21.24 -6.93 3.96
C PHE A 110 -22.75 -6.72 3.84
N ARG A 111 -23.31 -7.08 2.67
CA ARG A 111 -24.74 -7.15 2.42
C ARG A 111 -25.17 -8.54 1.99
N HIS A 112 -26.27 -9.02 2.55
CA HIS A 112 -26.90 -10.29 2.23
C HIS A 112 -27.86 -10.13 1.05
N TYR A 113 -27.69 -11.01 0.08
CA TYR A 113 -28.56 -11.21 -1.07
C TYR A 113 -29.17 -12.62 -0.97
N ASP A 114 -30.03 -12.96 -1.91
CA ASP A 114 -30.60 -14.31 -2.04
C ASP A 114 -29.55 -15.39 -2.29
N ASP A 115 -28.44 -15.04 -2.95
CA ASP A 115 -27.32 -15.92 -3.28
C ASP A 115 -26.14 -15.87 -2.29
N GLY A 116 -26.23 -15.05 -1.24
CA GLY A 116 -25.23 -14.98 -0.17
C GLY A 116 -24.75 -13.57 0.15
N TRP A 117 -23.59 -13.48 0.81
CA TRP A 117 -23.03 -12.22 1.29
C TRP A 117 -22.01 -11.65 0.32
N ARG A 118 -22.05 -10.33 0.09
CA ARG A 118 -21.06 -9.61 -0.71
C ARG A 118 -20.50 -8.42 0.06
N LEU A 119 -19.22 -8.12 -0.17
CA LEU A 119 -18.61 -6.90 0.32
C LEU A 119 -19.36 -5.69 -0.23
N LEU A 120 -19.46 -4.64 0.59
CA LEU A 120 -19.95 -3.36 0.11
C LEU A 120 -18.84 -2.67 -0.70
N ASP A 121 -19.07 -2.50 -1.99
CA ASP A 121 -18.35 -1.55 -2.83
C ASP A 121 -19.11 -0.20 -2.81
N GLY A 122 -18.39 0.92 -2.87
CA GLY A 122 -18.79 2.25 -2.35
C GLY A 122 -20.18 2.85 -2.68
N ASN A 123 -20.49 3.91 -1.91
CA ASN A 123 -21.69 4.77 -1.89
C ASN A 123 -23.02 4.17 -1.39
N GLY A 124 -23.00 3.04 -0.68
CA GLY A 124 -24.16 2.50 0.04
C GLY A 124 -24.11 2.73 1.55
N ALA A 125 -25.04 3.55 2.08
CA ALA A 125 -25.34 3.82 3.50
C ALA A 125 -24.14 4.12 4.44
N LYS A 126 -24.16 5.31 5.06
CA LYS A 126 -23.11 5.94 5.89
C LYS A 126 -22.59 5.15 7.10
N SER A 127 -23.05 3.92 7.36
CA SER A 127 -22.65 3.12 8.53
C SER A 127 -21.64 2.02 8.22
N SER A 128 -21.31 1.74 6.96
CA SER A 128 -20.56 0.54 6.60
C SER A 128 -19.50 0.83 5.53
N GLN A 129 -18.24 0.68 5.94
CA GLN A 129 -17.05 1.04 5.17
C GLN A 129 -16.73 -0.01 4.10
N THR A 130 -16.22 0.44 2.95
CA THR A 130 -15.73 -0.46 1.88
C THR A 130 -14.39 -1.11 2.26
N LEU A 131 -13.99 -2.18 1.58
CA LEU A 131 -12.70 -2.82 1.86
C LEU A 131 -11.51 -1.87 1.63
N ASP A 132 -11.52 -1.11 0.53
CA ASP A 132 -10.42 -0.19 0.23
C ASP A 132 -10.31 0.92 1.28
N GLU A 133 -11.43 1.50 1.71
CA GLU A 133 -11.46 2.46 2.80
C GLU A 133 -10.98 1.81 4.11
N ALA A 134 -11.44 0.59 4.42
CA ALA A 134 -11.09 -0.12 5.66
C ALA A 134 -9.58 -0.34 5.78
N LEU A 135 -8.92 -0.62 4.66
CA LEU A 135 -7.48 -0.83 4.58
C LEU A 135 -6.68 0.49 4.56
N LYS A 136 -7.27 1.60 4.11
CA LYS A 136 -6.65 2.94 4.14
C LYS A 136 -6.75 3.59 5.51
N ASN A 137 -7.87 3.40 6.21
CA ASN A 137 -8.16 4.00 7.51
C ASN A 137 -7.90 3.02 8.67
N SER A 138 -7.05 2.02 8.45
CA SER A 138 -6.76 0.99 9.45
C SER A 138 -6.02 1.57 10.65
N GLU A 139 -6.35 1.07 11.84
CA GLU A 139 -5.67 1.45 13.08
C GLU A 139 -4.61 0.39 13.45
N PRO A 140 -3.50 0.78 14.10
CA PRO A 140 -2.55 -0.19 14.65
C PRO A 140 -3.24 -1.15 15.62
N ALA A 141 -2.96 -2.44 15.47
CA ALA A 141 -3.36 -3.46 16.44
C ALA A 141 -2.32 -3.55 17.56
N PRO A 142 -2.74 -3.75 18.83
CA PRO A 142 -1.83 -4.12 19.92
C PRO A 142 -1.18 -5.49 19.69
#